data_AF-A0A955JPD0-F1
#
_entry.id   AF-A0A955JPD0-F1
#
_cell.length_a   1.000
_cell.length_b   1.000
_cell.length_c   1.000
_cell.angle_alpha   90.00
_cell.angle_beta   90.00
_cell.angle_gamma   90.00
#
_symmetry.space_group_name_H-M   'P 1'
#
loop_
_entity.id
_entity.type
_entity.pdbx_description
1 polymer ?
#
loop_
_entity_poly.entity_id
_entity_poly.type
_entity_poly.pdbx_seq_one_letter_code
_entity_poly.pdbx_strand_id
1 'polypeptide(L)'
;MFYEQERQLFSADQGHDRVILPVEERALTEVDHLLAARTQDGLYPDHVVEAVRQNLVTAVQEAAMPYAVTTTKHEVNEDEERGQRTFRWLGKTAVQTAMSGYRYHSHPNALKRVDVEVAEARFASEMLRPGIAQVFISPRMSRKDATLEEARREHLGDDDAVRVSWIDNSRGKPERVMQSLLVRDIPLQAWVEMLADSSNVFGKSIIVDDKESALSVMKVFSQLEISANMLPKGPVTILEEVVGYIKNDSTRRKVTEQISKYYGDQELMRRQAEFKAEQWLQFEYELADSLVQGTPTSAIKSFIASMQHVWNSDELRVINQHSSGNNLEYMMTRELACILEKAKQNTLWGGAAVLSGNEAVVKQLQQEVCAQIQSNEQAMFVAYRQGQDLSLLQQQNSQLIGGANIKVGGGCAGNSDRSATNDPANLTDLLEQRGLNSSPSKSDDWESNPNSRKWKKGVCQVRSCSTRPGVTEVGPCSVCKSCQAKFDAGDDPTKYVVPPRTQRQTDQTSQMSEDYVRKMIDDIFASTQNHVERNDKKEARKQLVAV
;
A
#
# COMPACT_ATOMS: atom_id res chain seq x y z
N MET A 1 31.26 14.38 19.30
CA MET A 1 32.03 15.12 18.28
C MET A 1 32.02 14.44 16.91
N PHE A 2 32.46 13.18 16.74
CA PHE A 2 32.38 12.48 15.43
C PHE A 2 30.95 12.32 14.88
N TYR A 3 29.94 12.09 15.75
CA TYR A 3 28.53 11.95 15.35
C TYR A 3 27.93 13.22 14.73
N GLU A 4 28.20 14.39 15.33
CA GLU A 4 27.73 15.66 14.76
C GLU A 4 28.46 15.98 13.47
N GLN A 5 29.73 15.61 13.37
CA GLN A 5 30.54 15.84 12.18
C GLN A 5 30.11 14.94 11.01
N GLU A 6 29.79 13.66 11.23
CA GLU A 6 29.21 12.80 10.19
C GLU A 6 27.76 13.14 9.87
N ARG A 7 26.96 13.58 10.85
CA ARG A 7 25.61 14.09 10.61
C ARG A 7 25.67 15.39 9.80
N GLN A 8 26.65 16.25 10.06
CA GLN A 8 26.93 17.45 9.28
C GLN A 8 27.49 17.11 7.91
N LEU A 9 28.40 16.13 7.78
CA LEU A 9 28.95 15.67 6.50
C LEU A 9 27.87 15.00 5.64
N PHE A 10 27.00 14.16 6.20
CA PHE A 10 25.85 13.62 5.49
C PHE A 10 24.83 14.71 5.12
N SER A 11 24.74 15.77 5.92
CA SER A 11 23.94 16.97 5.58
C SER A 11 24.66 17.89 4.57
N ALA A 12 25.98 17.82 4.45
CA ALA A 12 26.80 18.71 3.62
C ALA A 12 27.17 18.09 2.25
N ASP A 13 27.30 16.77 2.17
CA ASP A 13 27.40 15.98 0.93
C ASP A 13 26.06 16.01 0.15
N GLN A 14 25.01 16.54 0.78
CA GLN A 14 23.71 16.87 0.22
C GLN A 14 23.55 18.39 0.17
N GLY A 15 24.32 19.10 -0.66
CA GLY A 15 24.32 20.57 -0.80
C GLY A 15 23.01 21.26 -1.22
N HIS A 16 21.85 20.67 -0.93
CA HIS A 16 20.52 21.26 -1.03
C HIS A 16 19.77 21.00 0.27
N ASP A 17 18.96 21.96 0.72
CA ASP A 17 17.93 21.80 1.77
C ASP A 17 17.48 20.36 1.87
N ARG A 18 17.39 19.77 3.07
CA ARG A 18 16.88 18.40 3.28
C ARG A 18 15.66 18.18 2.39
N VAL A 19 15.86 17.61 1.20
CA VAL A 19 14.76 17.35 0.28
C VAL A 19 14.12 16.11 0.85
N ILE A 20 13.22 16.33 1.79
CA ILE A 20 12.28 15.31 2.23
C ILE A 20 11.52 14.97 0.96
N LEU A 21 11.82 13.81 0.38
CA LEU A 21 11.06 13.31 -0.75
C LEU A 21 9.59 13.29 -0.31
N PRO A 22 8.68 13.89 -1.11
CA PRO A 22 7.25 13.78 -0.84
C PRO A 22 6.90 12.32 -0.55
N VAL A 23 6.01 12.08 0.42
CA VAL A 23 5.66 10.71 0.85
C VAL A 23 5.23 9.86 -0.34
N GLU A 24 4.60 10.52 -1.32
CA GLU A 24 4.12 9.94 -2.56
C GLU A 24 5.23 9.45 -3.48
N GLU A 25 6.38 10.13 -3.52
CA GLU A 25 7.53 9.78 -4.36
C GLU A 25 8.39 8.65 -3.77
N ARG A 26 8.20 8.31 -2.50
CA ARG A 26 8.93 7.20 -1.86
C ARG A 26 8.66 5.84 -2.53
N ALA A 27 7.52 5.71 -3.21
CA ALA A 27 7.19 4.52 -3.98
C ALA A 27 8.20 4.24 -5.10
N LEU A 28 8.92 5.26 -5.61
CA LEU A 28 9.90 5.13 -6.69
C LEU A 28 11.31 4.78 -6.21
N THR A 29 11.48 4.30 -4.97
CA THR A 29 12.82 4.04 -4.40
C THR A 29 13.64 3.09 -5.26
N GLU A 30 13.04 1.99 -5.75
CA GLU A 30 13.74 1.01 -6.58
C GLU A 30 14.00 1.52 -8.00
N VAL A 31 13.03 2.20 -8.64
CA VAL A 31 13.24 2.97 -9.88
C VAL A 31 14.44 3.90 -9.76
N ASP A 32 14.52 4.69 -8.68
CA ASP A 32 15.59 5.66 -8.48
C ASP A 32 16.95 4.97 -8.30
N HIS A 33 16.98 3.79 -7.68
CA HIS A 33 18.18 2.95 -7.61
C HIS A 33 18.63 2.46 -8.98
N LEU A 34 17.71 2.00 -9.82
CA LEU A 34 18.00 1.58 -11.19
C LEU A 34 18.50 2.76 -12.03
N LEU A 35 17.80 3.90 -11.99
CA LEU A 35 18.18 5.10 -12.73
C LEU A 35 19.57 5.62 -12.34
N ALA A 36 19.90 5.63 -11.05
CA ALA A 36 21.19 6.09 -10.56
C ALA A 36 22.35 5.17 -10.99
N ALA A 37 22.07 3.89 -11.23
CA ALA A 37 23.06 2.88 -11.63
C ALA A 37 23.11 2.62 -13.14
N ARG A 38 22.20 3.22 -13.91
CA ARG A 38 22.06 3.00 -15.35
C ARG A 38 23.35 3.37 -16.08
N THR A 39 23.87 2.44 -16.87
CA THR A 39 25.07 2.65 -17.69
C THR A 39 24.73 3.45 -18.97
N GLN A 40 25.76 3.93 -19.68
CA GLN A 40 25.57 4.75 -20.89
C GLN A 40 24.87 4.00 -22.03
N ASP A 41 25.09 2.69 -22.11
CA ASP A 41 24.43 1.73 -23.00
C ASP A 41 23.02 1.34 -22.52
N GLY A 42 22.55 1.91 -21.41
CA GLY A 42 21.21 1.75 -20.91
C GLY A 42 20.96 0.45 -20.15
N LEU A 43 22.03 -0.26 -19.76
CA LEU A 43 21.99 -1.48 -18.96
C LEU A 43 22.08 -1.17 -17.46
N TYR A 44 21.80 -2.18 -16.65
CA TYR A 44 21.90 -2.11 -15.20
C TYR A 44 22.93 -3.13 -14.69
N PRO A 45 23.86 -2.75 -13.80
CA PRO A 45 24.82 -3.71 -13.25
C PRO A 45 24.13 -4.83 -12.45
N ASP A 46 24.54 -6.09 -12.67
CA ASP A 46 23.92 -7.28 -12.04
C ASP A 46 23.79 -7.17 -10.52
N HIS A 47 24.79 -6.61 -9.85
CA HIS A 47 24.77 -6.46 -8.39
C HIS A 47 23.72 -5.45 -7.91
N VAL A 48 23.35 -4.45 -8.73
CA VAL A 48 22.26 -3.52 -8.43
C VAL A 48 20.93 -4.19 -8.65
N VAL A 49 20.78 -4.89 -9.77
CA VAL A 49 19.58 -5.67 -10.12
C VAL A 49 19.24 -6.67 -9.02
N GLU A 50 20.22 -7.45 -8.57
CA GLU A 50 20.03 -8.45 -7.51
C GLU A 50 19.65 -7.81 -6.17
N ALA A 51 20.22 -6.65 -5.85
CA ALA A 51 19.90 -5.95 -4.62
C ALA A 51 18.51 -5.29 -4.66
N VAL A 52 18.10 -4.74 -5.80
CA VAL A 52 16.72 -4.28 -6.04
C VAL A 52 15.76 -5.47 -5.92
N ARG A 53 16.06 -6.60 -6.57
CA ARG A 53 15.26 -7.83 -6.45
C ARG A 53 15.09 -8.25 -5.00
N GLN A 54 16.16 -8.22 -4.20
CA GLN A 54 16.11 -8.56 -2.77
C GLN A 54 15.26 -7.57 -1.95
N ASN A 55 15.30 -6.26 -2.25
CA ASN A 55 14.40 -5.26 -1.68
C ASN A 55 12.94 -5.59 -1.99
N LEU A 56 12.62 -5.89 -3.26
CA LEU A 56 11.27 -6.20 -3.71
C LEU A 56 10.73 -7.49 -3.07
N VAL A 57 11.56 -8.53 -2.92
CA VAL A 57 11.19 -9.75 -2.17
C VAL A 57 10.82 -9.41 -0.73
N THR A 58 11.68 -8.62 -0.07
CA THR A 58 11.46 -8.20 1.32
C THR A 58 10.16 -7.41 1.45
N ALA A 59 9.93 -6.45 0.54
CA ALA A 59 8.71 -5.65 0.52
C ALA A 59 7.45 -6.49 0.33
N VAL A 60 7.46 -7.48 -0.58
CA VAL A 60 6.32 -8.41 -0.75
C VAL A 60 6.08 -9.22 0.52
N GLN A 61 7.14 -9.76 1.14
CA GLN A 61 7.00 -10.55 2.36
C GLN A 61 6.43 -9.71 3.51
N GLU A 62 6.97 -8.52 3.76
CA GLU A 62 6.54 -7.66 4.87
C GLU A 62 5.14 -7.07 4.66
N ALA A 63 4.81 -6.65 3.43
CA ALA A 63 3.52 -6.02 3.16
C ALA A 63 2.37 -7.04 3.08
N ALA A 64 2.63 -8.22 2.50
CA ALA A 64 1.57 -9.15 2.12
C ALA A 64 1.56 -10.46 2.91
N MET A 65 2.72 -10.94 3.39
CA MET A 65 2.90 -12.26 4.01
C MET A 65 3.25 -12.12 5.50
N PRO A 66 2.27 -11.88 6.40
CA PRO A 66 2.52 -11.46 7.79
C PRO A 66 3.27 -12.47 8.68
N TYR A 67 3.50 -13.69 8.19
CA TYR A 67 4.22 -14.75 8.90
C TYR A 67 5.46 -15.23 8.13
N ALA A 68 5.91 -14.46 7.15
CA ALA A 68 7.17 -14.71 6.46
C ALA A 68 8.34 -14.20 7.31
N VAL A 69 9.41 -14.99 7.40
CA VAL A 69 10.71 -14.52 7.87
C VAL A 69 11.48 -13.99 6.66
N THR A 70 11.71 -12.69 6.64
CA THR A 70 12.49 -12.07 5.56
C THR A 70 13.97 -12.36 5.77
N THR A 71 14.70 -12.58 4.68
CA THR A 71 16.15 -12.81 4.72
C THR A 71 16.81 -11.88 3.73
N THR A 72 17.77 -11.11 4.21
CA THR A 72 18.54 -10.14 3.42
C THR A 72 20.03 -10.43 3.57
N LYS A 73 20.77 -10.20 2.49
CA LYS A 73 22.21 -10.46 2.42
C LYS A 73 22.95 -9.21 2.02
N HIS A 74 23.97 -8.87 2.80
CA HIS A 74 24.81 -7.70 2.58
C HIS A 74 26.23 -8.16 2.27
N GLU A 75 26.86 -7.51 1.30
CA GLU A 75 28.26 -7.74 0.99
C GLU A 75 29.13 -7.28 2.17
N VAL A 76 30.12 -8.10 2.53
CA VAL A 76 31.13 -7.74 3.52
C VAL A 76 32.38 -7.25 2.80
N ASN A 77 32.74 -5.99 3.02
CA ASN A 77 33.99 -5.41 2.56
C ASN A 77 34.90 -5.18 3.75
N GLU A 78 36.09 -5.76 3.71
CA GLU A 78 37.13 -5.58 4.72
C GLU A 78 38.17 -4.60 4.18
N ASP A 79 38.37 -3.49 4.89
CA ASP A 79 39.50 -2.60 4.66
C ASP A 79 40.72 -3.20 5.36
N GLU A 80 41.62 -3.82 4.57
CA GLU A 80 42.83 -4.49 5.08
C GLU A 80 43.77 -3.52 5.81
N GLU A 81 43.81 -2.23 5.43
CA GLU A 81 44.70 -1.25 6.04
C GLU A 81 44.19 -0.80 7.43
N ARG A 82 42.86 -0.73 7.59
CA ARG A 82 42.22 -0.27 8.83
C ARG A 82 41.68 -1.39 9.71
N GLY A 83 41.66 -2.63 9.21
CA GLY A 83 40.99 -3.76 9.83
C GLY A 83 39.48 -3.53 10.00
N GLN A 84 38.89 -2.60 9.23
CA GLN A 84 37.51 -2.17 9.41
C GLN A 84 36.60 -2.92 8.45
N ARG A 85 35.57 -3.57 9.00
CA ARG A 85 34.54 -4.24 8.21
C ARG A 85 33.40 -3.28 7.90
N THR A 86 32.95 -3.28 6.66
CA THR A 86 31.79 -2.52 6.23
C THR A 86 30.80 -3.45 5.53
N PHE A 87 29.53 -3.32 5.88
CA PHE A 87 28.45 -4.04 5.21
C PHE A 87 27.84 -3.15 4.14
N ARG A 88 27.76 -3.61 2.89
CA ARG A 88 27.23 -2.82 1.77
C ARG A 88 25.94 -3.38 1.21
N TRP A 89 25.08 -2.46 0.81
CA TRP A 89 23.78 -2.67 0.16
C TRP A 89 23.53 -1.55 -0.84
N LEU A 90 23.29 -1.87 -2.13
CA LEU A 90 23.06 -0.88 -3.19
C LEU A 90 24.11 0.25 -3.21
N GLY A 91 25.39 -0.11 -3.07
CA GLY A 91 26.50 0.84 -3.03
C GLY A 91 26.62 1.67 -1.74
N LYS A 92 25.65 1.60 -0.82
CA LYS A 92 25.65 2.27 0.48
C LYS A 92 26.15 1.33 1.57
N THR A 93 26.75 1.88 2.61
CA THR A 93 27.03 1.12 3.84
C THR A 93 25.75 0.90 4.64
N ALA A 94 25.70 -0.12 5.51
CA ALA A 94 24.56 -0.36 6.40
C ALA A 94 24.23 0.89 7.26
N VAL A 95 25.24 1.66 7.64
CA VAL A 95 25.07 2.94 8.36
C VAL A 95 24.36 3.96 7.48
N GLN A 96 24.80 4.15 6.23
CA GLN A 96 24.13 5.05 5.28
C GLN A 96 22.70 4.61 4.96
N THR A 97 22.44 3.30 4.88
CA THR A 97 21.10 2.75 4.72
C THR A 97 20.22 3.08 5.93
N ALA A 98 20.70 2.88 7.16
CA ALA A 98 19.97 3.29 8.37
C ALA A 98 19.71 4.80 8.41
N MET A 99 20.69 5.63 8.01
CA MET A 99 20.54 7.09 7.93
C MET A 99 19.47 7.54 6.93
N SER A 100 19.12 6.72 5.94
CA SER A 100 18.02 7.04 5.03
C SER A 100 16.68 7.20 5.76
N GLY A 101 16.52 6.56 6.94
CA GLY A 101 15.36 6.70 7.82
C GLY A 101 15.01 8.16 8.17
N TYR A 102 15.99 9.07 8.22
CA TYR A 102 15.73 10.50 8.47
C TYR A 102 14.96 11.19 7.34
N ARG A 103 14.91 10.61 6.14
CA ARG A 103 14.08 11.10 5.03
C ARG A 103 12.66 10.54 5.11
N TYR A 104 12.48 9.40 5.76
CA TYR A 104 11.19 8.72 5.88
C TYR A 104 10.36 9.24 7.05
N HIS A 105 11.01 9.52 8.17
CA HIS A 105 10.31 9.93 9.38
C HIS A 105 10.26 11.45 9.57
N SER A 106 9.18 11.93 10.17
CA SER A 106 9.00 13.35 10.49
C SER A 106 8.88 13.61 11.99
N HIS A 107 8.29 12.67 12.73
CA HIS A 107 8.05 12.78 14.16
C HIS A 107 9.37 12.71 14.96
N PRO A 108 9.60 13.57 15.97
CA PRO A 108 10.85 13.61 16.73
C PRO A 108 11.26 12.27 17.34
N ASN A 109 10.32 11.50 17.87
CA ASN A 109 10.64 10.20 18.46
C ASN A 109 10.82 9.08 17.41
N ALA A 110 10.30 9.25 16.20
CA ALA A 110 10.63 8.36 15.09
C ALA A 110 12.07 8.64 14.59
N LEU A 111 12.46 9.91 14.52
CA LEU A 111 13.85 10.29 14.24
C LEU A 111 14.84 9.75 15.30
N LYS A 112 14.45 9.71 16.58
CA LYS A 112 15.27 9.06 17.62
C LYS A 112 15.41 7.55 17.44
N ARG A 113 14.42 6.87 16.84
CA ARG A 113 14.59 5.47 16.47
C ARG A 113 15.62 5.30 15.37
N VAL A 114 15.62 6.19 14.38
CA VAL A 114 16.65 6.24 13.34
C VAL A 114 18.03 6.41 13.98
N ASP A 115 18.18 7.27 15.00
CA ASP A 115 19.46 7.40 15.73
C ASP A 115 19.92 6.03 16.31
N VAL A 116 19.00 5.23 16.85
CA VAL A 116 19.30 3.91 17.41
C VAL A 116 19.61 2.89 16.32
N GLU A 117 18.91 2.90 15.19
CA GLU A 117 19.21 2.02 14.05
C GLU A 117 20.57 2.35 13.42
N VAL A 118 20.93 3.63 13.34
CA VAL A 118 22.26 4.07 12.90
C VAL A 118 23.33 3.57 13.88
N ALA A 119 23.08 3.64 15.19
CA ALA A 119 23.98 3.13 16.20
C ALA A 119 24.12 1.60 16.15
N GLU A 120 23.03 0.86 15.93
CA GLU A 120 23.04 -0.59 15.72
C GLU A 120 23.84 -0.96 14.47
N ALA A 121 23.63 -0.28 13.35
CA ALA A 121 24.34 -0.55 12.11
C ALA A 121 25.86 -0.34 12.24
N ARG A 122 26.28 0.69 12.99
CA ARG A 122 27.69 0.93 13.32
C ARG A 122 28.25 -0.19 14.20
N PHE A 123 27.56 -0.48 15.29
CA PHE A 123 27.97 -1.53 16.22
C PHE A 123 28.09 -2.88 15.53
N ALA A 124 27.13 -3.24 14.67
CA ALA A 124 27.22 -4.46 13.87
C ALA A 124 28.45 -4.44 12.97
N SER A 125 28.75 -3.32 12.30
CA SER A 125 29.92 -3.20 11.42
C SER A 125 31.24 -3.38 12.18
N GLU A 126 31.29 -2.96 13.45
CA GLU A 126 32.48 -3.03 14.30
C GLU A 126 32.61 -4.38 15.04
N MET A 127 31.51 -4.96 15.52
CA MET A 127 31.54 -6.04 16.53
C MET A 127 31.06 -7.39 16.00
N LEU A 128 30.29 -7.42 14.90
CA LEU A 128 29.73 -8.67 14.39
C LEU A 128 30.84 -9.58 13.87
N ARG A 129 30.84 -10.82 14.34
CA ARG A 129 31.90 -11.81 14.10
C ARG A 129 31.31 -13.20 13.83
N PRO A 130 32.01 -14.06 13.07
CA PRO A 130 31.53 -15.41 12.78
C PRO A 130 31.16 -16.19 14.05
N GLY A 131 30.06 -16.93 14.00
CA GLY A 131 29.55 -17.73 15.12
C GLY A 131 28.73 -16.95 16.16
N ILE A 132 28.70 -15.62 16.09
CA ILE A 132 27.88 -14.76 16.96
C ILE A 132 26.81 -14.07 16.11
N ALA A 133 25.58 -14.10 16.62
CA ALA A 133 24.44 -13.37 16.09
C ALA A 133 24.15 -12.14 16.95
N GLN A 134 23.87 -11.03 16.27
CA GLN A 134 23.39 -9.79 16.87
C GLN A 134 21.88 -9.74 16.74
N VAL A 135 21.18 -9.62 17.87
CA VAL A 135 19.72 -9.48 17.90
C VAL A 135 19.37 -7.99 18.05
N PHE A 136 18.32 -7.57 17.36
CA PHE A 136 17.73 -6.24 17.51
C PHE A 136 16.23 -6.38 17.73
N ILE A 137 15.76 -5.86 18.86
CA ILE A 137 14.35 -5.87 19.24
C ILE A 137 13.85 -4.43 19.14
N SER A 138 12.88 -4.20 18.27
CA SER A 138 12.21 -2.91 18.10
C SER A 138 10.71 -3.10 18.34
N PRO A 139 10.26 -2.97 19.60
CA PRO A 139 8.83 -2.99 19.89
C PRO A 139 8.11 -1.88 19.13
N ARG A 140 6.80 -1.98 18.92
CA ARG A 140 5.99 -0.84 18.45
C ARG A 140 6.14 0.35 19.40
N MET A 141 5.97 1.56 18.88
CA MET A 141 6.08 2.78 19.68
C MET A 141 5.14 2.72 20.89
N SER A 142 5.71 2.98 22.07
CA SER A 142 4.93 3.00 23.29
C SER A 142 4.13 4.29 23.38
N ARG A 143 3.09 4.30 24.23
CA ARG A 143 2.31 5.51 24.52
C ARG A 143 3.14 6.66 25.12
N LYS A 144 4.30 6.32 25.68
CA LYS A 144 5.26 7.31 26.19
C LYS A 144 6.08 7.95 25.08
N ASP A 145 6.36 7.19 24.01
CA ASP A 145 7.16 7.65 22.88
C ASP A 145 6.30 8.43 21.86
N ALA A 146 5.05 8.04 21.62
CA ALA A 146 4.13 8.78 20.75
C ALA A 146 2.68 8.36 21.02
N THR A 147 1.71 9.19 20.60
CA THR A 147 0.33 8.71 20.53
C THR A 147 0.21 7.59 19.47
N LEU A 148 -0.81 6.74 19.59
CA LEU A 148 -1.02 5.66 18.61
C LEU A 148 -1.24 6.21 17.19
N GLU A 149 -1.89 7.36 17.07
CA GLU A 149 -2.14 8.00 15.78
C GLU A 149 -0.85 8.48 15.13
N GLU A 150 0.01 9.17 15.89
CA GLU A 150 1.34 9.60 15.42
C GLU A 150 2.22 8.41 15.08
N ALA A 151 2.23 7.39 15.94
CA ALA A 151 2.99 6.17 15.69
C ALA A 151 2.54 5.46 14.40
N ARG A 152 1.23 5.39 14.14
CA ARG A 152 0.68 4.82 12.90
C ARG A 152 0.98 5.66 11.66
N ARG A 153 0.95 6.99 11.79
CA ARG A 153 1.36 7.91 10.71
C ARG A 153 2.82 7.71 10.31
N GLU A 154 3.65 7.29 11.27
CA GLU A 154 5.06 6.95 11.07
C GLU A 154 5.30 5.46 10.79
N HIS A 155 4.25 4.63 10.70
CA HIS A 155 4.34 3.17 10.48
C HIS A 155 5.03 2.37 11.60
N LEU A 156 4.97 2.87 12.84
CA LEU A 156 5.64 2.30 14.01
C LEU A 156 4.64 1.91 15.12
N GLY A 157 3.33 1.93 14.84
CA GLY A 157 2.28 1.80 15.86
C GLY A 157 1.72 0.39 16.07
N ASP A 158 1.85 -0.51 15.09
CA ASP A 158 1.09 -1.76 15.08
C ASP A 158 1.94 -3.01 15.37
N ASP A 159 3.16 -3.05 14.83
CA ASP A 159 4.03 -4.23 14.81
C ASP A 159 5.33 -4.04 15.61
N ASP A 160 5.75 -5.09 16.31
CA ASP A 160 7.08 -5.23 16.86
C ASP A 160 7.97 -5.89 15.79
N ALA A 161 9.20 -5.41 15.62
CA ALA A 161 10.18 -5.98 14.72
C ALA A 161 11.30 -6.69 15.50
N VAL A 162 11.62 -7.92 15.11
CA VAL A 162 12.78 -8.66 15.63
C VAL A 162 13.70 -8.97 14.47
N ARG A 163 14.97 -8.57 14.59
CA ARG A 163 16.00 -8.83 13.59
C ARG A 163 17.15 -9.60 14.21
N VAL A 164 17.71 -10.53 13.45
CA VAL A 164 18.89 -11.32 13.82
C VAL A 164 19.89 -11.19 12.68
N SER A 165 21.07 -10.67 12.94
CA SER A 165 22.17 -10.54 11.98
C SER A 165 23.34 -11.42 12.36
N TRP A 166 23.95 -12.12 11.40
CA TRP A 166 25.19 -12.89 11.61
C TRP A 166 26.06 -12.86 10.34
N ILE A 167 27.31 -13.32 10.47
CA ILE A 167 28.21 -13.50 9.32
C ILE A 167 28.16 -14.96 8.88
N ASP A 168 27.78 -15.18 7.63
CA ASP A 168 27.83 -16.47 6.96
C ASP A 168 29.09 -16.56 6.08
N ASN A 169 29.93 -17.55 6.37
CA ASN A 169 31.16 -17.85 5.62
C ASN A 169 31.05 -19.14 4.79
N SER A 170 29.88 -19.78 4.73
CA SER A 170 29.71 -21.10 4.12
C SER A 170 29.99 -21.12 2.61
N ARG A 171 29.93 -19.97 1.94
CA ARG A 171 30.07 -19.82 0.48
C ARG A 171 31.43 -19.25 0.03
N GLY A 172 32.43 -19.22 0.90
CA GLY A 172 33.79 -18.77 0.59
C GLY A 172 33.99 -17.25 0.56
N LYS A 173 32.93 -16.46 0.33
CA LYS A 173 32.91 -15.00 0.57
C LYS A 173 32.07 -14.71 1.82
N PRO A 174 32.57 -13.94 2.80
CA PRO A 174 31.77 -13.55 3.95
C PRO A 174 30.57 -12.69 3.52
N GLU A 175 29.39 -13.06 3.97
CA GLU A 175 28.15 -12.30 3.80
C GLU A 175 27.57 -11.97 5.18
N ARG A 176 27.08 -10.75 5.38
CA ARG A 176 26.18 -10.49 6.52
C ARG A 176 24.80 -10.94 6.10
N VAL A 177 24.27 -11.94 6.81
CA VAL A 177 22.89 -12.40 6.65
C VAL A 177 22.07 -11.76 7.77
N MET A 178 20.92 -11.20 7.42
CA MET A 178 19.96 -10.65 8.36
C MET A 178 18.59 -11.28 8.12
N GLN A 179 18.03 -11.85 9.18
CA GLN A 179 16.65 -12.31 9.21
C GLN A 179 15.78 -11.37 10.02
N SER A 180 14.60 -11.06 9.52
CA SER A 180 13.63 -10.18 10.19
C SER A 180 12.24 -10.78 10.16
N LEU A 181 11.43 -10.43 11.15
CA LEU A 181 10.00 -10.71 11.19
C LEU A 181 9.23 -9.59 11.90
N LEU A 182 7.91 -9.57 11.71
CA LEU A 182 6.99 -8.61 12.33
C LEU A 182 5.94 -9.35 13.16
N VAL A 183 5.76 -8.98 14.43
CA VAL A 183 4.83 -9.65 15.33
C VAL A 183 3.93 -8.65 16.04
N ARG A 184 2.67 -9.04 16.26
CA ARG A 184 1.66 -8.18 16.88
C ARG A 184 1.40 -8.57 18.32
N ASP A 185 0.93 -7.57 19.06
CA ASP A 185 0.32 -7.72 20.39
C ASP A 185 1.23 -8.24 21.50
N ILE A 186 2.55 -8.20 21.31
CA ILE A 186 3.48 -8.40 22.41
C ILE A 186 3.45 -7.15 23.31
N PRO A 187 3.12 -7.28 24.60
CA PRO A 187 3.17 -6.14 25.51
C PRO A 187 4.63 -5.69 25.72
N LEU A 188 4.88 -4.38 25.71
CA LEU A 188 6.22 -3.82 25.99
C LEU A 188 6.84 -4.39 27.28
N GLN A 189 6.02 -4.55 28.31
CA GLN A 189 6.45 -5.08 29.60
C GLN A 189 7.00 -6.51 29.50
N ALA A 190 6.54 -7.33 28.56
CA ALA A 190 7.06 -8.69 28.36
C ALA A 190 8.51 -8.65 27.85
N TRP A 191 8.83 -7.72 26.93
CA TRP A 191 10.22 -7.48 26.50
C TRP A 191 11.11 -7.05 27.66
N VAL A 192 10.63 -6.09 28.46
CA VAL A 192 11.38 -5.57 29.60
C VAL A 192 11.64 -6.66 30.65
N GLU A 193 10.63 -7.48 30.94
CA GLU A 193 10.74 -8.57 31.92
C GLU A 193 11.67 -9.68 31.43
N MET A 194 11.58 -10.07 30.15
CA MET A 194 12.51 -11.01 29.53
C MET A 194 13.95 -10.49 29.63
N LEU A 195 14.19 -9.24 29.24
CA LEU A 195 15.54 -8.65 29.28
C LEU A 195 16.09 -8.55 30.72
N ALA A 196 15.25 -8.26 31.71
CA ALA A 196 15.67 -8.17 33.11
C ALA A 196 16.01 -9.53 33.74
N ASP A 197 15.50 -10.64 33.20
CA ASP A 197 15.73 -11.99 33.72
C ASP A 197 17.13 -12.50 33.39
N SER A 198 17.92 -12.89 34.39
CA SER A 198 19.26 -13.46 34.17
C SER A 198 19.26 -14.82 33.47
N SER A 199 18.12 -15.51 33.46
CA SER A 199 17.94 -16.83 32.83
C SER A 199 17.35 -16.75 31.42
N ASN A 200 17.19 -15.55 30.86
CA ASN A 200 16.69 -15.37 29.50
C ASN A 200 17.62 -15.98 28.45
N VAL A 201 17.17 -15.99 27.19
CA VAL A 201 17.93 -16.50 26.03
C VAL A 201 19.34 -15.92 25.85
N PHE A 202 19.62 -14.71 26.34
CA PHE A 202 20.95 -14.08 26.30
C PHE A 202 21.85 -14.47 27.49
N GLY A 203 21.33 -15.21 28.46
CA GLY A 203 22.07 -15.72 29.63
C GLY A 203 22.54 -14.64 30.59
N LYS A 204 21.93 -13.44 30.55
CA LYS A 204 22.30 -12.30 31.41
C LYS A 204 21.12 -11.34 31.59
N SER A 205 21.13 -10.67 32.73
CA SER A 205 20.19 -9.57 33.01
C SER A 205 20.65 -8.31 32.29
N ILE A 206 19.73 -7.66 31.59
CA ILE A 206 19.92 -6.46 30.79
C ILE A 206 18.98 -5.38 31.33
N ILE A 207 19.56 -4.27 31.77
CA ILE A 207 18.81 -3.17 32.35
C ILE A 207 18.27 -2.28 31.22
N VAL A 208 16.95 -2.13 31.17
CA VAL A 208 16.27 -1.13 30.33
C VAL A 208 16.04 0.12 31.16
N ASP A 209 16.68 1.24 30.75
CA ASP A 209 16.67 2.50 31.51
C ASP A 209 15.27 3.02 31.82
N ASP A 210 14.40 3.03 30.80
CA ASP A 210 13.00 3.43 30.93
C ASP A 210 12.10 2.31 30.43
N LYS A 211 11.49 1.61 31.37
CA LYS A 211 10.65 0.43 31.14
C LYS A 211 9.35 0.73 30.38
N GLU A 212 8.96 1.99 30.28
CA GLU A 212 7.76 2.43 29.56
C GLU A 212 8.06 2.91 28.13
N SER A 213 9.33 2.99 27.74
CA SER A 213 9.75 3.46 26.42
C SER A 213 10.22 2.30 25.54
N ALA A 214 9.59 2.16 24.37
CA ALA A 214 10.05 1.20 23.36
C ALA A 214 11.43 1.58 22.82
N LEU A 215 11.73 2.88 22.74
CA LEU A 215 13.06 3.37 22.37
C LEU A 215 14.14 2.90 23.35
N SER A 216 13.85 2.83 24.65
CA SER A 216 14.79 2.32 25.65
C SER A 216 15.07 0.83 25.51
N VAL A 217 14.08 0.04 25.07
CA VAL A 217 14.30 -1.38 24.70
C VAL A 217 15.23 -1.48 23.49
N MET A 218 15.02 -0.65 22.46
CA MET A 218 15.89 -0.67 21.27
C MET A 218 17.34 -0.33 21.61
N LYS A 219 17.57 0.63 22.52
CA LYS A 219 18.92 1.09 22.90
C LYS A 219 19.81 0.02 23.53
N VAL A 220 19.25 -1.08 24.04
CA VAL A 220 20.06 -2.16 24.62
C VAL A 220 20.68 -3.09 23.59
N PHE A 221 20.52 -2.82 22.28
CA PHE A 221 21.01 -3.67 21.19
C PHE A 221 22.46 -4.16 21.38
N SER A 222 23.37 -3.31 21.86
CA SER A 222 24.79 -3.66 22.06
C SER A 222 25.03 -4.79 23.07
N GLN A 223 24.02 -5.11 23.88
CA GLN A 223 24.04 -6.20 24.85
C GLN A 223 23.38 -7.48 24.31
N LEU A 224 22.68 -7.43 23.18
CA LEU A 224 21.88 -8.53 22.62
C LEU A 224 22.68 -9.41 21.67
N GLU A 225 23.85 -9.87 22.11
CA GLU A 225 24.66 -10.86 21.39
C GLU A 225 24.34 -12.28 21.90
N ILE A 226 24.26 -13.24 20.97
CA ILE A 226 24.06 -14.66 21.30
C ILE A 226 24.82 -15.53 20.29
N SER A 227 25.22 -16.74 20.69
CA SER A 227 25.76 -17.72 19.73
C SER A 227 24.72 -18.03 18.64
N ALA A 228 25.15 -18.01 17.37
CA ALA A 228 24.26 -18.29 16.24
C ALA A 228 23.62 -19.70 16.35
N ASN A 229 24.32 -20.65 16.97
CA ASN A 229 23.81 -22.02 17.19
C ASN A 229 22.66 -22.09 18.21
N MET A 230 22.50 -21.05 19.05
CA MET A 230 21.40 -20.95 20.01
C MET A 230 20.13 -20.35 19.38
N LEU A 231 20.17 -20.01 18.09
CA LEU A 231 19.02 -19.50 17.33
C LEU A 231 18.65 -20.47 16.19
N PRO A 232 18.26 -21.72 16.48
CA PRO A 232 17.99 -22.72 15.44
C PRO A 232 16.82 -22.33 14.51
N LYS A 233 15.98 -21.38 14.94
CA LYS A 233 14.84 -20.85 14.16
C LYS A 233 14.99 -19.34 13.90
N GLY A 234 16.21 -18.81 13.99
CA GLY A 234 16.51 -17.39 13.82
C GLY A 234 15.68 -16.50 14.77
N PRO A 235 15.01 -15.44 14.26
CA PRO A 235 14.25 -14.53 15.11
C PRO A 235 13.03 -15.16 15.80
N VAL A 236 12.50 -16.28 15.29
CA VAL A 236 11.37 -16.98 15.93
C VAL A 236 11.74 -17.50 17.32
N THR A 237 13.00 -17.90 17.53
CA THR A 237 13.50 -18.32 18.86
C THR A 237 13.37 -17.20 19.90
N ILE A 238 13.57 -15.94 19.51
CA ILE A 238 13.40 -14.78 20.41
C ILE A 238 11.92 -14.56 20.74
N LEU A 239 11.01 -14.83 19.79
CA LEU A 239 9.58 -14.78 20.06
C LEU A 239 9.11 -15.88 21.01
N GLU A 240 9.63 -17.10 20.87
CA GLU A 240 9.32 -18.20 21.79
C GLU A 240 9.70 -17.84 23.23
N GLU A 241 10.83 -17.16 23.41
CA GLU A 241 11.31 -16.72 24.72
C GLU A 241 10.38 -15.68 25.36
N VAL A 242 10.05 -14.60 24.66
CA VAL A 242 9.27 -13.48 25.24
C VAL A 242 7.84 -13.89 25.63
N VAL A 243 7.27 -14.93 24.99
CA VAL A 243 5.94 -15.45 25.31
C VAL A 243 5.80 -15.83 26.79
N GLY A 244 6.86 -16.37 27.40
CA GLY A 244 6.87 -16.75 28.82
C GLY A 244 6.57 -15.58 29.76
N TYR A 245 6.89 -14.36 29.33
CA TYR A 245 6.77 -13.13 30.09
C TYR A 245 5.43 -12.39 29.84
N ILE A 246 4.56 -12.91 28.97
CA ILE A 246 3.24 -12.31 28.71
C ILE A 246 2.26 -12.73 29.81
N LYS A 247 1.95 -11.84 30.76
CA LYS A 247 1.07 -12.16 31.92
C LYS A 247 -0.39 -12.47 31.57
N ASN A 248 -0.94 -11.83 30.53
CA ASN A 248 -2.34 -12.04 30.14
C ASN A 248 -2.48 -13.32 29.31
N ASP A 249 -3.23 -14.31 29.80
CA ASP A 249 -3.40 -15.61 29.14
C ASP A 249 -4.06 -15.54 27.76
N SER A 250 -4.95 -14.57 27.52
CA SER A 250 -5.57 -14.39 26.21
C SER A 250 -4.57 -13.82 25.21
N THR A 251 -3.82 -12.79 25.60
CA THR A 251 -2.74 -12.23 24.78
C THR A 251 -1.65 -13.27 24.53
N ARG A 252 -1.25 -14.02 25.56
CA ARG A 252 -0.24 -15.08 25.44
C ARG A 252 -0.68 -16.11 24.40
N ARG A 253 -1.92 -16.61 24.48
CA ARG A 253 -2.47 -17.55 23.48
C ARG A 253 -2.45 -16.98 22.07
N LYS A 254 -2.89 -15.73 21.88
CA LYS A 254 -2.86 -15.07 20.56
C LYS A 254 -1.44 -14.95 20.00
N VAL A 255 -0.46 -14.59 20.82
CA VAL A 255 0.94 -14.50 20.39
C VAL A 255 1.51 -15.89 20.10
N THR A 256 1.21 -16.90 20.92
CA THR A 256 1.58 -18.30 20.65
C THR A 256 0.98 -18.81 19.33
N GLU A 257 -0.28 -18.48 19.04
CA GLU A 257 -0.92 -18.78 17.76
C GLU A 257 -0.28 -18.05 16.58
N GLN A 258 0.20 -16.81 16.76
CA GLN A 258 0.97 -16.12 15.72
C GLN A 258 2.33 -16.79 15.49
N ILE A 259 3.04 -17.16 16.56
CA ILE A 259 4.32 -17.87 16.48
C ILE A 259 4.17 -19.20 15.77
N SER A 260 3.08 -19.94 15.99
CA SER A 260 2.87 -21.22 15.32
C SER A 260 2.78 -21.09 13.79
N LYS A 261 2.27 -19.96 13.29
CA LYS A 261 2.17 -19.68 11.85
C LYS A 261 3.53 -19.43 11.20
N TYR A 262 4.55 -18.99 11.96
CA TYR A 262 5.93 -18.88 11.46
C TYR A 262 6.56 -20.25 11.15
N TYR A 263 6.02 -21.35 11.69
CA TYR A 263 6.41 -22.72 11.30
C TYR A 263 5.79 -23.21 9.99
N GLY A 264 5.03 -22.36 9.30
CA GLY A 264 4.58 -22.64 7.95
C GLY A 264 5.74 -22.84 6.96
N ASP A 265 5.41 -23.15 5.71
CA ASP A 265 6.38 -23.38 4.66
C ASP A 265 7.07 -22.06 4.23
N GLN A 266 8.12 -21.67 4.96
CA GLN A 266 8.92 -20.48 4.71
C GLN A 266 9.59 -20.51 3.33
N GLU A 267 9.95 -21.69 2.83
CA GLU A 267 10.54 -21.85 1.51
C GLU A 267 9.51 -21.56 0.41
N LEU A 268 8.28 -22.05 0.56
CA LEU A 268 7.18 -21.74 -0.36
C LEU A 268 6.85 -20.25 -0.35
N MET A 269 6.72 -19.64 0.84
CA MET A 269 6.47 -18.19 0.96
C MET A 269 7.59 -17.37 0.29
N ARG A 270 8.86 -17.75 0.50
CA ARG A 270 9.99 -17.09 -0.17
C ARG A 270 9.90 -17.22 -1.68
N ARG A 271 9.63 -18.42 -2.22
CA ARG A 271 9.50 -18.62 -3.68
C ARG A 271 8.34 -17.84 -4.29
N GLN A 272 7.22 -17.73 -3.57
CA GLN A 272 6.09 -16.92 -3.99
C GLN A 272 6.44 -15.43 -3.99
N ALA A 273 7.17 -14.95 -2.98
CA ALA A 273 7.65 -13.58 -2.92
C ALA A 273 8.68 -13.29 -4.03
N GLU A 274 9.62 -14.20 -4.30
CA GLU A 274 10.58 -14.13 -5.41
C GLU A 274 9.87 -14.04 -6.76
N PHE A 275 8.84 -14.85 -6.99
CA PHE A 275 8.02 -14.77 -8.19
C PHE A 275 7.36 -13.39 -8.35
N LYS A 276 6.78 -12.85 -7.27
CA LYS A 276 6.17 -11.51 -7.28
C LYS A 276 7.18 -10.40 -7.47
N ALA A 277 8.34 -10.50 -6.83
CA ALA A 277 9.43 -9.56 -6.97
C ALA A 277 9.96 -9.54 -8.41
N GLU A 278 10.01 -10.67 -9.11
CA GLU A 278 10.41 -10.71 -10.52
C GLU A 278 9.40 -9.99 -11.43
N GLN A 279 8.09 -10.22 -11.21
CA GLN A 279 7.04 -9.48 -11.92
C GLN A 279 7.11 -7.97 -11.66
N TRP A 280 7.54 -7.59 -10.46
CA TRP A 280 7.70 -6.20 -10.07
C TRP A 280 8.96 -5.60 -10.68
N LEU A 281 10.10 -6.29 -10.60
CA LEU A 281 11.37 -5.85 -11.17
C LEU A 281 11.25 -5.56 -12.67
N GLN A 282 10.54 -6.40 -13.41
CA GLN A 282 10.26 -6.11 -14.83
C GLN A 282 9.49 -4.80 -14.99
N PHE A 283 8.52 -4.52 -14.12
CA PHE A 283 7.78 -3.26 -14.15
C PHE A 283 8.66 -2.06 -13.76
N GLU A 284 9.57 -2.22 -12.79
CA GLU A 284 10.56 -1.21 -12.38
C GLU A 284 11.47 -0.81 -13.56
N TYR A 285 11.94 -1.79 -14.35
CA TYR A 285 12.70 -1.50 -15.58
C TYR A 285 11.91 -0.67 -16.58
N GLU A 286 10.68 -1.09 -16.87
CA GLU A 286 9.80 -0.41 -17.81
C GLU A 286 9.47 1.02 -17.36
N LEU A 287 9.34 1.22 -16.04
CA LEU A 287 9.07 2.51 -15.44
C LEU A 287 10.31 3.42 -15.49
N ALA A 288 11.50 2.89 -15.18
CA ALA A 288 12.77 3.59 -15.30
C ALA A 288 13.05 4.00 -16.75
N ASP A 289 12.87 3.08 -17.70
CA ASP A 289 13.02 3.35 -19.14
C ASP A 289 12.03 4.42 -19.62
N SER A 290 10.78 4.34 -19.17
CA SER A 290 9.75 5.33 -19.49
C SER A 290 10.13 6.73 -19.00
N LEU A 291 10.69 6.85 -17.80
CA LEU A 291 11.14 8.12 -17.23
C LEU A 291 12.34 8.71 -17.98
N VAL A 292 13.29 7.88 -18.41
CA VAL A 292 14.43 8.32 -19.22
C VAL A 292 13.98 8.82 -20.59
N GLN A 293 13.03 8.11 -21.22
CA GLN A 293 12.51 8.45 -22.55
C GLN A 293 11.53 9.63 -22.53
N GLY A 294 10.94 9.95 -21.38
CA GLY A 294 9.86 10.94 -21.24
C GLY A 294 8.51 10.46 -21.81
N THR A 295 8.42 9.20 -22.25
CA THR A 295 7.21 8.56 -22.80
C THR A 295 7.10 7.13 -22.28
N PRO A 296 5.89 6.60 -22.03
CA PRO A 296 5.74 5.25 -21.51
C PRO A 296 6.12 4.19 -22.55
N THR A 297 6.77 3.13 -22.10
CA THR A 297 6.98 1.91 -22.89
C THR A 297 5.65 1.21 -23.20
N SER A 298 5.68 0.20 -24.08
CA SER A 298 4.49 -0.60 -24.41
C SER A 298 3.91 -1.32 -23.20
N ALA A 299 4.76 -1.78 -22.27
CA ALA A 299 4.32 -2.45 -21.04
C ALA A 299 3.56 -1.48 -20.13
N ILE A 300 4.10 -0.26 -19.92
CA ILE A 300 3.44 0.78 -19.13
C ILE A 300 2.12 1.22 -19.77
N LYS A 301 2.08 1.43 -21.10
CA LYS A 301 0.83 1.74 -21.82
C LYS A 301 -0.23 0.64 -21.64
N SER A 302 0.20 -0.61 -21.77
CA SER A 302 -0.69 -1.77 -21.59
C SER A 302 -1.23 -1.84 -20.17
N PHE A 303 -0.41 -1.56 -19.17
CA PHE A 303 -0.84 -1.52 -17.78
C PHE A 303 -1.90 -0.43 -17.54
N ILE A 304 -1.66 0.81 -18.01
CA ILE A 304 -2.61 1.92 -17.90
C ILE A 304 -3.97 1.55 -18.51
N ALA A 305 -3.95 1.03 -19.75
CA ALA A 305 -5.15 0.62 -20.46
C ALA A 305 -5.87 -0.55 -19.75
N SER A 306 -5.12 -1.51 -19.22
CA SER A 306 -5.68 -2.68 -18.54
C SER A 306 -6.48 -2.32 -17.30
N MET A 307 -6.11 -1.23 -16.62
CA MET A 307 -6.69 -0.77 -15.37
C MET A 307 -7.74 0.34 -15.57
N GLN A 308 -8.14 0.65 -16.81
CA GLN A 308 -8.99 1.81 -17.17
C GLN A 308 -10.31 1.93 -16.39
N HIS A 309 -10.91 0.81 -15.97
CA HIS A 309 -12.18 0.77 -15.22
C HIS A 309 -11.99 0.76 -13.70
N VAL A 310 -10.74 0.79 -13.25
CA VAL A 310 -10.34 0.57 -11.86
C VAL A 310 -9.70 1.81 -11.25
N TRP A 311 -9.14 2.69 -12.09
CA TRP A 311 -8.60 3.97 -11.66
C TRP A 311 -9.67 4.82 -10.95
N ASN A 312 -9.32 5.38 -9.80
CA ASN A 312 -10.17 6.32 -9.10
C ASN A 312 -10.14 7.71 -9.76
N SER A 313 -11.00 8.63 -9.30
CA SER A 313 -11.15 9.95 -9.92
C SER A 313 -9.89 10.82 -9.84
N ASP A 314 -9.11 10.72 -8.76
CA ASP A 314 -7.87 11.48 -8.60
C ASP A 314 -6.75 10.88 -9.45
N GLU A 315 -6.62 9.55 -9.48
CA GLU A 315 -5.69 8.83 -10.36
C GLU A 315 -5.97 9.15 -11.83
N LEU A 316 -7.24 9.05 -12.26
CA LEU A 316 -7.67 9.40 -13.62
C LEU A 316 -7.39 10.86 -13.97
N ARG A 317 -7.55 11.78 -13.01
CA ARG A 317 -7.24 13.20 -13.25
C ARG A 317 -5.78 13.36 -13.66
N VAL A 318 -4.86 12.76 -12.91
CA VAL A 318 -3.42 12.85 -13.20
C VAL A 318 -3.08 12.11 -14.49
N ILE A 319 -3.60 10.89 -14.70
CA ILE A 319 -3.40 10.12 -15.95
C ILE A 319 -3.86 10.93 -17.17
N ASN A 320 -5.03 11.58 -17.09
CA ASN A 320 -5.56 12.39 -18.17
C ASN A 320 -4.80 13.70 -18.39
N GLN A 321 -4.30 14.33 -17.33
CA GLN A 321 -3.42 15.51 -17.44
C GLN A 321 -2.13 15.21 -18.21
N HIS A 322 -1.66 13.96 -18.11
CA HIS A 322 -0.46 13.49 -18.80
C HIS A 322 -0.76 12.87 -20.18
N SER A 323 -2.01 12.82 -20.62
CA SER A 323 -2.43 12.30 -21.92
C SER A 323 -2.35 13.38 -23.01
N SER A 324 -1.70 13.07 -24.13
CA SER A 324 -1.53 13.96 -25.27
C SER A 324 -2.68 13.83 -26.27
N GLY A 325 -3.91 14.23 -25.90
CA GLY A 325 -5.06 14.48 -26.80
C GLY A 325 -5.66 13.28 -27.57
N ASN A 326 -4.83 12.30 -27.95
CA ASN A 326 -5.17 10.99 -28.46
C ASN A 326 -4.79 10.00 -27.35
N ASN A 327 -5.78 9.27 -26.81
CA ASN A 327 -5.75 8.47 -25.57
C ASN A 327 -4.69 7.34 -25.44
N LEU A 328 -3.59 7.37 -26.18
CA LEU A 328 -2.53 6.35 -26.21
C LEU A 328 -1.10 6.93 -26.13
N GLU A 329 -0.96 8.26 -26.15
CA GLU A 329 0.32 8.94 -25.94
C GLU A 329 0.29 9.64 -24.60
N TYR A 330 1.14 9.19 -23.67
CA TYR A 330 1.32 9.85 -22.38
C TYR A 330 2.69 10.48 -22.30
N MET A 331 2.79 11.61 -21.61
CA MET A 331 4.06 12.16 -21.16
C MET A 331 4.42 11.48 -19.83
N MET A 332 5.57 10.81 -19.78
CA MET A 332 6.00 10.14 -18.56
C MET A 332 6.66 11.13 -17.61
N THR A 333 6.02 11.39 -16.47
CA THR A 333 6.55 12.22 -15.38
C THR A 333 6.71 11.38 -14.11
N ARG A 334 7.44 11.91 -13.12
CA ARG A 334 7.53 11.30 -11.78
C ARG A 334 6.16 11.19 -11.12
N GLU A 335 5.28 12.18 -11.30
CA GLU A 335 3.93 12.16 -10.73
C GLU A 335 3.11 11.00 -11.30
N LEU A 336 3.11 10.81 -12.63
CA LEU A 336 2.47 9.66 -13.26
C LEU A 336 3.12 8.35 -12.79
N ALA A 337 4.46 8.29 -12.71
CA ALA A 337 5.18 7.11 -12.26
C ALA A 337 4.75 6.67 -10.85
N CYS A 338 4.60 7.60 -9.93
CA CYS A 338 4.14 7.31 -8.56
C CYS A 338 2.76 6.65 -8.52
N ILE A 339 1.83 7.10 -9.38
CA ILE A 339 0.48 6.52 -9.46
C ILE A 339 0.54 5.09 -9.99
N LEU A 340 1.30 4.88 -11.06
CA LEU A 340 1.43 3.56 -11.68
C LEU A 340 2.12 2.58 -10.75
N GLU A 341 3.16 3.03 -10.04
CA GLU A 341 3.92 2.22 -9.10
C GLU A 341 3.07 1.80 -7.90
N LYS A 342 2.35 2.74 -7.27
CA LYS A 342 1.43 2.40 -6.17
C LYS A 342 0.33 1.42 -6.61
N ALA A 343 -0.19 1.59 -7.82
CA ALA A 343 -1.19 0.67 -8.35
C ALA A 343 -0.60 -0.71 -8.60
N LYS A 344 0.63 -0.79 -9.13
CA LYS A 344 1.33 -2.05 -9.33
C LYS A 344 1.60 -2.75 -8.01
N GLN A 345 2.14 -2.04 -7.02
CA GLN A 345 2.32 -2.54 -5.64
C GLN A 345 1.04 -3.15 -5.09
N ASN A 346 -0.08 -2.43 -5.18
CA ASN A 346 -1.35 -2.94 -4.66
C ASN A 346 -1.80 -4.23 -5.36
N THR A 347 -1.61 -4.35 -6.68
CA THR A 347 -1.95 -5.59 -7.41
C THR A 347 -1.05 -6.76 -7.02
N LEU A 348 0.24 -6.53 -6.84
CA LEU A 348 1.20 -7.57 -6.47
C LEU A 348 0.99 -8.03 -5.02
N TRP A 349 0.88 -7.07 -4.10
CA TRP A 349 0.68 -7.34 -2.68
C TRP A 349 -0.71 -7.93 -2.41
N GLY A 350 -1.75 -7.48 -3.12
CA GLY A 350 -3.09 -8.05 -3.06
C GLY A 350 -3.10 -9.54 -3.40
N GLY A 351 -2.47 -9.91 -4.51
CA GLY A 351 -2.35 -11.30 -4.94
C GLY A 351 -1.55 -12.14 -3.94
N ALA A 352 -0.39 -11.63 -3.50
CA ALA A 352 0.45 -12.31 -2.51
C ALA A 352 -0.27 -12.52 -1.18
N ALA A 353 -1.02 -11.52 -0.70
CA ALA A 353 -1.72 -11.57 0.57
C ALA A 353 -2.88 -12.57 0.56
N VAL A 354 -3.62 -12.65 -0.55
CA VAL A 354 -4.65 -13.70 -0.72
C VAL A 354 -4.01 -15.08 -0.76
N LEU A 355 -2.92 -15.24 -1.52
CA LEU A 355 -2.22 -16.52 -1.65
C LEU A 355 -1.64 -17.02 -0.32
N SER A 356 -1.12 -16.12 0.51
CA SER A 356 -0.57 -16.44 1.83
C SER A 356 -1.63 -16.52 2.94
N GLY A 357 -2.91 -16.34 2.63
CA GLY A 357 -3.99 -16.36 3.62
C GLY A 357 -3.93 -15.23 4.64
N ASN A 358 -3.47 -14.03 4.23
CA ASN A 358 -3.42 -12.87 5.10
C ASN A 358 -4.85 -12.46 5.52
N GLU A 359 -5.19 -12.75 6.77
CA GLU A 359 -6.55 -12.57 7.29
C GLU A 359 -7.07 -11.13 7.17
N ALA A 360 -6.19 -10.13 7.28
CA ALA A 360 -6.59 -8.73 7.18
C ALA A 360 -7.05 -8.36 5.77
N VAL A 361 -6.51 -9.03 4.75
CA VAL A 361 -6.87 -8.85 3.34
C VAL A 361 -8.06 -9.75 2.98
N VAL A 362 -8.02 -11.02 3.36
CA VAL A 362 -9.09 -11.98 3.05
C VAL A 362 -10.45 -11.52 3.60
N LYS A 363 -10.48 -10.90 4.79
CA LYS A 363 -11.71 -10.35 5.39
C LYS A 363 -12.31 -9.16 4.61
N GLN A 364 -11.57 -8.53 3.71
CA GLN A 364 -12.06 -7.44 2.86
C GLN A 364 -12.80 -7.97 1.63
N LEU A 365 -12.67 -9.26 1.31
CA LEU A 365 -13.11 -9.85 0.05
C LEU A 365 -14.34 -10.72 0.22
N GLN A 366 -15.16 -10.76 -0.83
CA GLN A 366 -16.15 -11.83 -1.01
C GLN A 366 -15.44 -13.17 -1.26
N GLN A 367 -16.05 -14.27 -0.82
CA GLN A 367 -15.45 -15.60 -0.87
C GLN A 367 -15.11 -16.01 -2.31
N GLU A 368 -15.97 -15.70 -3.26
CA GLU A 368 -15.81 -16.02 -4.69
C GLU A 368 -14.64 -15.25 -5.29
N VAL A 369 -14.50 -13.96 -4.97
CA VAL A 369 -13.38 -13.13 -5.42
C VAL A 369 -12.07 -13.60 -4.82
N CYS A 370 -12.05 -13.92 -3.52
CA CYS A 370 -10.87 -14.48 -2.86
C CYS A 370 -10.43 -15.78 -3.52
N ALA A 371 -11.36 -16.70 -3.79
CA ALA A 371 -11.08 -17.97 -4.45
C ALA A 371 -10.56 -17.77 -5.89
N GLN A 372 -11.13 -16.82 -6.63
CA GLN A 372 -10.68 -16.51 -7.99
C GLN A 372 -9.27 -15.90 -8.01
N ILE A 373 -8.97 -14.95 -7.12
CA ILE A 373 -7.62 -14.39 -6.99
C ILE A 373 -6.62 -15.50 -6.64
N GLN A 374 -6.95 -16.34 -5.66
CA GLN A 374 -6.09 -17.45 -5.25
C GLN A 374 -5.82 -18.43 -6.39
N SER A 375 -6.86 -18.80 -7.16
CA SER A 375 -6.76 -19.68 -8.32
C SER A 375 -5.87 -19.08 -9.42
N ASN A 376 -6.07 -17.80 -9.74
CA ASN A 376 -5.24 -17.09 -10.71
C ASN A 376 -3.77 -17.03 -10.27
N GLU A 377 -3.51 -16.75 -8.99
CA GLU A 377 -2.17 -16.69 -8.42
C GLU A 377 -1.44 -18.04 -8.49
N GLN A 378 -2.14 -19.13 -8.16
CA GLN A 378 -1.58 -20.48 -8.30
C GLN A 378 -1.29 -20.83 -9.76
N ALA A 379 -2.22 -20.51 -10.68
CA ALA A 379 -2.04 -20.74 -12.11
C ALA A 379 -0.84 -19.95 -12.65
N MET A 380 -0.70 -18.67 -12.28
CA MET A 380 0.44 -17.84 -12.67
C MET A 380 1.77 -18.39 -12.13
N PHE A 381 1.81 -18.85 -10.89
CA PHE A 381 3.02 -19.44 -10.31
C PHE A 381 3.43 -20.75 -11.02
N VAL A 382 2.46 -21.59 -11.41
CA VAL A 382 2.73 -22.81 -12.20
C VAL A 382 3.22 -22.47 -13.59
N ALA A 383 2.53 -21.55 -14.28
CA ALA A 383 2.87 -21.13 -15.64
C ALA A 383 4.26 -20.47 -15.69
N TYR A 384 4.64 -19.69 -14.67
CA TYR A 384 5.97 -19.10 -14.52
C TYR A 384 7.06 -20.18 -14.50
N ARG A 385 6.87 -21.24 -13.71
CA ARG A 385 7.81 -22.36 -13.61
C ARG A 385 7.93 -23.16 -14.91
N GLN A 386 6.94 -23.05 -15.79
CA GLN A 386 6.91 -23.70 -17.10
C GLN A 386 7.39 -22.78 -18.23
N GLY A 387 7.76 -21.52 -17.93
CA GLY A 387 8.19 -20.53 -18.93
C GLY A 387 7.07 -20.08 -19.87
N GLN A 388 5.82 -20.12 -19.41
CA GLN A 388 4.65 -19.71 -20.21
C GLN A 388 4.38 -18.21 -20.07
N ASP A 389 3.74 -17.62 -21.09
CA ASP A 389 3.29 -16.22 -21.03
C ASP A 389 2.18 -16.05 -19.98
N LEU A 390 2.38 -15.07 -19.09
CA LEU A 390 1.52 -14.78 -17.96
C LEU A 390 0.66 -13.52 -18.19
N SER A 391 0.90 -12.79 -19.29
CA SER A 391 0.41 -11.41 -19.46
C SER A 391 -1.10 -11.29 -19.30
N LEU A 392 -1.87 -12.20 -19.92
CA LEU A 392 -3.33 -12.18 -19.82
C LEU A 392 -3.83 -12.46 -18.40
N LEU A 393 -3.26 -13.48 -17.74
CA LEU A 393 -3.65 -13.83 -16.37
C LEU A 393 -3.27 -12.72 -15.38
N GLN A 394 -2.10 -12.11 -15.54
CA GLN A 394 -1.67 -10.96 -14.75
C GLN A 394 -2.63 -9.78 -14.90
N GLN A 395 -3.03 -9.46 -16.14
CA GLN A 395 -3.99 -8.40 -16.40
C GLN A 395 -5.35 -8.69 -15.76
N GLN A 396 -5.88 -9.91 -15.94
CA GLN A 396 -7.15 -10.30 -15.35
C GLN A 396 -7.11 -10.22 -13.82
N ASN A 397 -6.03 -10.69 -13.20
CA ASN A 397 -5.90 -10.66 -11.74
C ASN A 397 -5.74 -9.23 -11.21
N SER A 398 -4.99 -8.38 -11.92
CA SER A 398 -4.81 -6.96 -11.57
C SER A 398 -6.14 -6.20 -11.59
N GLN A 399 -6.98 -6.45 -12.61
CA GLN A 399 -8.33 -5.89 -12.69
C GLN A 399 -9.21 -6.34 -11.53
N LEU A 400 -9.17 -7.64 -11.20
CA LEU A 400 -9.96 -8.21 -10.11
C LEU A 400 -9.56 -7.62 -8.75
N ILE A 401 -8.25 -7.56 -8.47
CA ILE A 401 -7.71 -7.01 -7.23
C ILE A 401 -8.03 -5.53 -7.10
N GLY A 402 -7.77 -4.75 -8.16
CA GLY A 402 -8.01 -3.33 -8.11
C GLY A 402 -9.50 -2.99 -8.05
N GLY A 403 -10.35 -3.75 -8.75
CA GLY A 403 -11.81 -3.61 -8.71
C GLY A 403 -12.42 -3.97 -7.35
N ALA A 404 -11.81 -4.93 -6.63
CA ALA A 404 -12.17 -5.27 -5.25
C ALA A 404 -11.68 -4.23 -4.23
N ASN A 405 -10.89 -3.24 -4.66
CA ASN A 405 -10.37 -2.16 -3.84
C ASN A 405 -9.62 -2.64 -2.58
N ILE A 406 -8.84 -3.71 -2.73
CA ILE A 406 -8.05 -4.29 -1.64
C ILE A 406 -7.08 -3.25 -1.09
N LYS A 407 -6.97 -3.19 0.25
CA LYS A 407 -5.90 -2.46 0.95
C LYS A 407 -4.92 -3.46 1.55
N VAL A 408 -3.68 -3.44 1.08
CA VAL A 408 -2.57 -4.23 1.62
C VAL A 408 -1.50 -3.32 2.21
N GLY A 409 -0.93 -3.73 3.34
CA GLY A 409 0.15 -3.00 4.02
C GLY A 409 -0.27 -2.31 5.32
N GLY A 410 0.58 -2.49 6.34
CA GLY A 410 0.51 -1.82 7.65
C GLY A 410 1.86 -1.24 8.12
N GLY A 411 2.95 -1.44 7.37
CA GLY A 411 4.27 -0.87 7.64
C GLY A 411 5.05 -0.66 6.35
N CYS A 412 5.54 0.57 6.12
CA CYS A 412 6.28 1.08 4.96
C CYS A 412 5.50 1.42 3.66
N ALA A 413 6.03 2.42 2.93
CA ALA A 413 5.28 3.54 2.33
C ALA A 413 4.36 3.20 1.15
N GLY A 414 3.05 3.31 1.36
CA GLY A 414 2.10 3.23 0.25
C GLY A 414 0.61 3.23 0.60
N ASN A 415 0.19 3.71 1.78
CA ASN A 415 -1.25 3.75 2.05
C ASN A 415 -1.93 4.93 1.34
N SER A 416 -2.53 4.65 0.19
CA SER A 416 -3.59 5.48 -0.35
C SER A 416 -4.84 5.32 0.52
N ASP A 417 -5.24 6.40 1.20
CA ASP A 417 -6.56 6.53 1.79
C ASP A 417 -7.62 6.50 0.67
N ARG A 418 -8.00 5.29 0.26
CA ARG A 418 -9.16 5.09 -0.61
C ARG A 418 -10.41 5.23 0.26
N SER A 419 -11.02 6.40 0.16
CA SER A 419 -12.32 6.76 0.74
C SER A 419 -13.36 5.65 0.50
N ALA A 420 -14.10 5.31 1.54
CA ALA A 420 -15.12 4.28 1.53
C ALA A 420 -16.34 4.72 0.69
N THR A 421 -16.52 4.09 -0.46
CA THR A 421 -17.85 3.87 -1.05
C THR A 421 -17.99 2.38 -1.31
N ASN A 422 -18.47 1.65 -0.30
CA ASN A 422 -18.93 0.28 -0.45
C ASN A 422 -20.20 0.31 -1.32
N ASP A 423 -20.06 0.05 -2.62
CA ASP A 423 -21.21 -0.28 -3.46
C ASP A 423 -20.99 -1.68 -4.08
N PRO A 424 -21.56 -2.75 -3.48
CA PRO A 424 -21.38 -4.13 -3.93
C PRO A 424 -22.01 -4.43 -5.31
N ALA A 425 -22.66 -3.44 -5.94
CA ALA A 425 -23.31 -3.60 -7.24
C ALA A 425 -22.34 -3.71 -8.43
N ASN A 426 -21.08 -3.28 -8.31
CA ASN A 426 -20.11 -3.36 -9.42
C ASN A 426 -19.42 -4.73 -9.57
N LEU A 427 -19.50 -5.61 -8.56
CA LEU A 427 -18.87 -6.94 -8.61
C LEU A 427 -19.68 -7.94 -9.44
N THR A 428 -21.01 -7.83 -9.41
CA THR A 428 -21.91 -8.77 -10.09
C THR A 428 -21.90 -8.57 -11.61
N ASP A 429 -21.84 -7.31 -12.08
CA ASP A 429 -21.78 -6.97 -13.52
C ASP A 429 -20.48 -7.45 -14.21
N LEU A 430 -19.37 -7.59 -13.47
CA LEU A 430 -18.10 -8.11 -13.98
C LEU A 430 -18.05 -9.65 -14.05
N LEU A 431 -18.82 -10.34 -13.21
CA LEU A 431 -18.93 -11.80 -13.18
C LEU A 431 -19.92 -12.31 -14.24
N GLU A 432 -20.97 -11.57 -14.55
CA GLU A 432 -21.99 -11.97 -15.53
C GLU A 432 -21.54 -11.82 -17.00
N GLN A 433 -20.54 -10.98 -17.30
CA GLN A 433 -20.05 -10.78 -18.68
C GLN A 433 -19.02 -11.80 -19.19
N ARG A 434 -18.63 -12.83 -18.40
CA ARG A 434 -17.50 -13.73 -18.76
C ARG A 434 -17.79 -15.24 -18.79
N GLY A 435 -19.05 -15.67 -18.87
CA GLY A 435 -19.41 -17.09 -18.95
C GLY A 435 -19.61 -17.65 -20.37
N LEU A 436 -18.61 -18.33 -20.93
CA LEU A 436 -18.81 -19.32 -22.01
C LEU A 436 -18.86 -20.73 -21.40
N ASN A 437 -20.08 -21.29 -21.27
CA ASN A 437 -20.49 -22.65 -21.69
C ASN A 437 -21.78 -23.14 -21.00
N SER A 438 -22.87 -23.12 -21.77
CA SER A 438 -24.03 -24.05 -21.88
C SER A 438 -24.49 -24.91 -20.69
N SER A 439 -25.71 -24.69 -20.17
CA SER A 439 -26.96 -25.43 -20.56
C SER A 439 -28.17 -25.07 -19.65
N PRO A 440 -29.42 -25.36 -20.07
CA PRO A 440 -30.53 -24.42 -19.91
C PRO A 440 -31.51 -24.79 -18.79
N SER A 441 -32.05 -23.77 -18.10
CA SER A 441 -33.49 -23.79 -17.74
C SER A 441 -34.00 -22.44 -17.25
N LYS A 442 -35.16 -22.08 -17.81
CA LYS A 442 -36.25 -21.26 -17.26
C LYS A 442 -36.03 -19.74 -17.14
N SER A 443 -36.41 -19.09 -18.23
CA SER A 443 -37.30 -17.91 -18.30
C SER A 443 -37.58 -17.18 -16.99
N ASP A 444 -37.08 -15.95 -16.87
CA ASP A 444 -37.75 -14.87 -16.15
C ASP A 444 -37.65 -13.57 -16.96
N ASP A 445 -38.82 -13.18 -17.46
CA ASP A 445 -39.30 -11.89 -17.95
C ASP A 445 -38.33 -10.69 -17.94
N TRP A 446 -37.75 -10.39 -19.11
CA TRP A 446 -37.11 -9.09 -19.37
C TRP A 446 -38.07 -8.04 -19.97
N GLU A 447 -39.35 -8.40 -20.16
CA GLU A 447 -40.37 -7.54 -20.74
C GLU A 447 -41.43 -7.16 -19.71
N SER A 448 -41.23 -6.11 -18.90
CA SER A 448 -42.33 -5.26 -18.36
C SER A 448 -41.94 -4.26 -17.25
N ASN A 449 -41.03 -3.29 -17.48
CA ASN A 449 -41.18 -1.97 -16.83
C ASN A 449 -40.30 -0.84 -17.43
N PRO A 450 -40.85 0.10 -18.22
CA PRO A 450 -40.12 1.30 -18.65
C PRO A 450 -39.71 2.21 -17.49
N ASN A 451 -40.36 2.08 -16.31
CA ASN A 451 -40.14 2.93 -15.13
C ASN A 451 -39.10 2.38 -14.13
N SER A 452 -38.51 1.20 -14.34
CA SER A 452 -37.46 0.65 -13.46
C SER A 452 -36.04 1.16 -13.78
N ARG A 453 -35.89 1.98 -14.83
CA ARG A 453 -34.60 2.51 -15.27
C ARG A 453 -34.09 3.53 -14.24
N LYS A 454 -32.99 3.19 -13.55
CA LYS A 454 -32.30 4.11 -12.64
C LYS A 454 -31.60 5.21 -13.46
N TRP A 455 -32.03 6.46 -13.30
CA TRP A 455 -31.41 7.64 -13.91
C TRP A 455 -30.41 8.26 -12.93
N LYS A 456 -29.19 8.57 -13.40
CA LYS A 456 -28.14 9.21 -12.61
C LYS A 456 -27.74 10.55 -13.22
N LYS A 457 -27.19 11.47 -12.42
CA LYS A 457 -26.64 12.73 -12.95
C LYS A 457 -25.36 12.42 -13.76
N GLY A 458 -25.26 12.96 -14.96
CA GLY A 458 -24.12 12.76 -15.86
C GLY A 458 -24.21 13.60 -17.13
N VAL A 459 -23.22 13.46 -18.01
CA VAL A 459 -23.20 14.14 -19.31
C VAL A 459 -23.61 13.13 -20.38
N CYS A 460 -24.56 13.50 -21.24
CA CYS A 460 -25.02 12.62 -22.33
C CYS A 460 -23.84 12.18 -23.23
N GLN A 461 -23.75 10.90 -23.58
CA GLN A 461 -22.68 10.37 -24.45
C GLN A 461 -22.83 10.79 -25.93
N VAL A 462 -24.03 11.14 -26.39
CA VAL A 462 -24.27 11.62 -27.76
C VAL A 462 -23.62 13.00 -27.94
N ARG A 463 -22.59 13.08 -28.80
CA ARG A 463 -21.79 14.31 -28.99
C ARG A 463 -22.62 15.50 -29.50
N SER A 464 -23.65 15.25 -30.31
CA SER A 464 -24.58 16.26 -30.85
C SER A 464 -25.72 16.64 -29.88
N CYS A 465 -25.76 16.08 -28.67
CA CYS A 465 -26.84 16.32 -27.72
C CYS A 465 -26.87 17.77 -27.23
N SER A 466 -28.04 18.41 -27.27
CA SER A 466 -28.22 19.80 -26.86
C SER A 466 -27.96 20.08 -25.37
N THR A 467 -27.95 19.03 -24.54
CA THR A 467 -27.63 19.18 -23.12
C THR A 467 -26.12 19.18 -22.84
N ARG A 468 -25.25 18.92 -23.84
CA ARG A 468 -23.80 19.05 -23.70
C ARG A 468 -23.33 20.52 -23.80
N PRO A 469 -22.30 20.92 -23.03
CA PRO A 469 -21.53 20.14 -22.06
C PRO A 469 -22.18 20.04 -20.66
N GLY A 470 -23.43 20.49 -20.50
CA GLY A 470 -24.15 20.50 -19.22
C GLY A 470 -24.47 19.12 -18.65
N VAL A 471 -24.72 19.10 -17.33
CA VAL A 471 -25.13 17.90 -16.59
C VAL A 471 -26.63 17.68 -16.77
N THR A 472 -27.02 16.45 -17.08
CA THR A 472 -28.40 15.99 -17.26
C THR A 472 -28.60 14.65 -16.54
N GLU A 473 -29.83 14.16 -16.48
CA GLU A 473 -30.08 12.77 -16.08
C GLU A 473 -29.79 11.82 -17.24
N VAL A 474 -28.96 10.80 -17.02
CA VAL A 474 -28.56 9.77 -17.98
C VAL A 474 -28.95 8.38 -17.50
N GLY A 475 -29.40 7.55 -18.44
CA GLY A 475 -29.84 6.17 -18.18
C GLY A 475 -28.68 5.17 -18.24
N PRO A 476 -28.97 3.86 -18.21
CA PRO A 476 -27.96 2.79 -18.24
C PRO A 476 -27.05 2.85 -19.49
N CYS A 477 -27.56 3.30 -20.63
CA CYS A 477 -26.77 3.51 -21.85
C CYS A 477 -26.00 4.85 -21.86
N SER A 478 -25.88 5.55 -20.71
CA SER A 478 -25.17 6.83 -20.56
C SER A 478 -25.64 7.97 -21.49
N VAL A 479 -26.88 7.89 -21.96
CA VAL A 479 -27.54 8.92 -22.77
C VAL A 479 -28.68 9.57 -21.99
N CYS A 480 -28.97 10.84 -22.28
CA CYS A 480 -30.05 11.56 -21.60
C CYS A 480 -31.43 11.03 -22.02
N LYS A 481 -32.48 11.35 -21.25
CA LYS A 481 -33.88 10.93 -21.54
C LYS A 481 -34.31 11.19 -22.98
N SER A 482 -33.92 12.33 -23.54
CA SER A 482 -34.26 12.70 -24.92
C SER A 482 -33.53 11.86 -25.97
N CYS A 483 -32.24 11.55 -25.76
CA CYS A 483 -31.50 10.68 -26.67
C CYS A 483 -31.90 9.20 -26.53
N GLN A 484 -32.20 8.75 -25.31
CA GLN A 484 -32.70 7.39 -25.06
C GLN A 484 -34.03 7.15 -25.78
N ALA A 485 -34.97 8.11 -25.72
CA ALA A 485 -36.26 7.99 -26.40
C ALA A 485 -36.11 7.84 -27.93
N LYS A 486 -35.09 8.45 -28.54
CA LYS A 486 -34.79 8.29 -29.96
C LYS A 486 -34.20 6.93 -30.28
N PHE A 487 -33.25 6.45 -29.47
CA PHE A 487 -32.72 5.08 -29.61
C PHE A 487 -33.81 4.02 -29.43
N ASP A 488 -34.69 4.19 -28.43
CA ASP A 488 -35.81 3.29 -28.17
C ASP A 488 -36.84 3.29 -29.32
N ALA A 489 -36.92 4.39 -30.08
CA ALA A 489 -37.74 4.49 -31.30
C ALA A 489 -37.03 3.95 -32.56
N GLY A 490 -35.77 3.48 -32.45
CA GLY A 490 -34.97 3.00 -33.58
C GLY A 490 -34.28 4.10 -34.40
N ASP A 491 -34.31 5.35 -33.94
CA ASP A 491 -33.66 6.49 -34.59
C ASP A 491 -32.21 6.68 -34.11
N ASP A 492 -31.35 7.25 -34.95
CA ASP A 492 -29.97 7.62 -34.60
C ASP A 492 -29.88 9.10 -34.19
N PRO A 493 -29.77 9.43 -32.88
CA PRO A 493 -29.71 10.80 -32.40
C PRO A 493 -28.43 11.54 -32.80
N THR A 494 -27.40 10.85 -33.29
CA THR A 494 -26.15 11.49 -33.76
C THR A 494 -26.31 12.21 -35.10
N LYS A 495 -27.35 11.87 -35.86
CA LYS A 495 -27.63 12.47 -37.19
C LYS A 495 -28.39 13.79 -37.14
N TYR A 496 -28.87 14.20 -35.97
CA TYR A 496 -29.55 15.49 -35.80
C TYR A 496 -28.53 16.56 -35.45
N VAL A 497 -28.21 17.41 -36.42
CA VAL A 497 -27.42 18.62 -36.20
C VAL A 497 -28.32 19.65 -35.53
N VAL A 498 -28.11 19.89 -34.24
CA VAL A 498 -28.72 21.05 -33.56
C VAL A 498 -27.86 22.27 -33.91
N PRO A 499 -28.39 23.33 -34.54
CA PRO A 499 -27.62 24.52 -34.84
C PRO A 499 -27.12 25.14 -33.52
N PRO A 500 -25.89 25.69 -33.49
CA PRO A 500 -25.31 26.24 -32.28
C PRO A 500 -26.17 27.41 -31.78
N ARG A 501 -26.48 27.40 -30.49
CA ARG A 501 -27.21 28.47 -29.82
C ARG A 501 -26.34 29.72 -29.87
N THR A 502 -26.69 30.66 -30.74
CA THR A 502 -26.02 31.95 -30.88
C THR A 502 -26.03 32.68 -29.53
N GLN A 503 -24.84 33.07 -29.06
CA GLN A 503 -24.67 34.03 -27.98
C GLN A 503 -25.36 35.35 -28.38
N ARG A 504 -26.54 35.63 -27.84
CA ARG A 504 -27.10 36.97 -27.65
C ARG A 504 -28.37 36.89 -26.80
N GLN A 505 -28.22 37.26 -25.52
CA GLN A 505 -29.18 37.84 -24.58
C GLN A 505 -28.79 37.45 -23.14
N THR A 506 -27.58 37.83 -22.74
CA THR A 506 -27.42 38.48 -21.43
C THR A 506 -28.03 39.87 -21.56
N ASP A 507 -28.74 40.32 -20.53
CA ASP A 507 -29.49 41.58 -20.41
C ASP A 507 -30.98 41.49 -20.79
N GLN A 508 -31.77 40.75 -19.99
CA GLN A 508 -33.17 41.09 -19.66
C GLN A 508 -33.81 40.13 -18.62
N THR A 509 -33.19 39.95 -17.45
CA THR A 509 -33.85 39.34 -16.27
C THR A 509 -33.32 39.95 -14.96
N SER A 510 -33.21 41.28 -14.93
CA SER A 510 -33.20 42.06 -13.69
C SER A 510 -34.52 42.80 -13.61
N GLN A 511 -35.57 42.10 -13.17
CA GLN A 511 -36.79 42.65 -12.55
C GLN A 511 -37.74 41.48 -12.24
N MET A 512 -37.37 40.65 -11.28
CA MET A 512 -38.40 39.96 -10.47
C MET A 512 -38.80 40.97 -9.40
N SER A 513 -40.06 41.39 -9.40
CA SER A 513 -40.56 42.41 -8.46
C SER A 513 -40.38 41.94 -7.02
N GLU A 514 -39.97 42.87 -6.14
CA GLU A 514 -39.82 42.62 -4.70
C GLU A 514 -41.08 41.97 -4.10
N ASP A 515 -42.26 42.26 -4.66
CA ASP A 515 -43.53 41.66 -4.26
C ASP A 515 -43.58 40.14 -4.43
N TYR A 516 -42.93 39.59 -5.46
CA TYR A 516 -42.86 38.14 -5.67
C TYR A 516 -41.96 37.46 -4.64
N VAL A 517 -40.82 38.09 -4.32
CA VAL A 517 -39.89 37.58 -3.30
C VAL A 517 -40.52 37.67 -1.91
N ARG A 518 -41.24 38.76 -1.62
CA ARG A 518 -41.95 38.95 -0.35
C ARG A 518 -43.05 37.91 -0.16
N LYS A 519 -43.86 37.67 -1.19
CA LYS A 519 -44.90 36.62 -1.16
C LYS A 519 -44.30 35.22 -0.95
N MET A 520 -43.18 34.92 -1.59
CA MET A 520 -42.50 33.63 -1.42
C MET A 520 -41.95 33.45 0.00
N ILE A 521 -41.45 34.52 0.62
CA ILE A 521 -41.00 34.51 2.02
C ILE A 521 -42.18 34.33 2.97
N ASP A 522 -43.29 35.04 2.75
CA ASP A 522 -44.49 34.93 3.58
C ASP A 522 -45.12 33.51 3.50
N ASP A 523 -45.12 32.89 2.31
CA ASP A 523 -45.60 31.52 2.11
C ASP A 523 -44.70 30.49 2.84
N ILE A 524 -43.38 30.72 2.89
CA ILE A 524 -42.43 29.88 3.63
C ILE A 524 -42.64 30.04 5.15
N PHE A 525 -42.86 31.26 5.64
CA PHE A 525 -43.13 31.49 7.06
C PHE A 525 -44.48 30.87 7.48
N ALA A 526 -45.53 31.00 6.68
CA ALA A 526 -46.83 30.39 6.94
C ALA A 526 -46.76 28.84 6.96
N SER A 527 -45.97 28.24 6.07
CA SER A 527 -45.71 26.79 6.06
C SER A 527 -44.99 26.33 7.34
N THR A 528 -44.00 27.11 7.79
CA THR A 528 -43.17 26.75 8.95
C THR A 528 -43.97 26.88 10.25
N GLN A 529 -44.80 27.91 10.38
CA GLN A 529 -45.65 28.14 11.56
C GLN A 529 -46.73 27.05 11.72
N ASN A 530 -47.33 26.61 10.61
CA ASN A 530 -48.25 25.47 10.59
C ASN A 530 -47.57 24.14 10.98
N HIS A 531 -46.28 23.99 10.69
CA HIS A 531 -45.54 22.78 11.04
C HIS A 531 -45.17 22.73 12.52
N VAL A 532 -44.85 23.88 13.13
CA VAL A 532 -44.57 24.01 14.56
C VAL A 532 -45.84 23.77 15.39
N GLU A 533 -46.97 24.39 15.04
CA GLU A 533 -48.24 24.17 15.75
C GLU A 533 -48.73 22.71 15.72
N ARG A 534 -48.44 21.99 14.63
CA ARG A 534 -48.77 20.55 14.52
C ARG A 534 -47.89 19.67 15.40
N ASN A 535 -46.64 20.07 15.63
CA ASN A 535 -45.72 19.34 16.50
C ASN A 535 -46.04 19.61 17.98
N ASP A 536 -46.32 20.86 18.35
CA ASP A 536 -46.70 21.20 19.73
C ASP A 536 -48.03 20.55 20.15
N LYS A 537 -49.01 20.46 19.24
CA LYS A 537 -50.25 19.70 19.48
C LYS A 537 -50.02 18.19 19.60
N LYS A 538 -49.01 17.63 18.94
CA LYS A 538 -48.62 16.22 19.07
C LYS A 538 -47.91 15.94 20.40
N GLU A 539 -47.06 16.86 20.85
CA GLU A 539 -46.35 16.79 22.13
C GLU A 539 -47.34 16.88 23.31
N ALA A 540 -48.26 17.87 23.26
CA ALA A 540 -49.28 18.06 24.29
C ALA A 540 -50.24 16.85 24.39
N ARG A 541 -50.58 16.22 23.25
CA ARG A 541 -51.44 15.03 23.22
C ARG A 541 -50.74 13.77 23.74
N LYS A 542 -49.41 13.70 23.66
CA LYS A 542 -48.62 12.62 24.29
C LYS A 542 -48.55 12.77 25.81
N GLN A 543 -48.48 14.00 26.32
CA GLN A 543 -48.46 14.25 27.76
C GLN A 543 -49.82 14.00 28.44
N LEU A 544 -50.93 14.24 27.73
CA LEU A 544 -52.30 13.95 28.21
C LEU A 544 -52.68 12.47 28.24
N VAL A 545 -51.89 11.58 27.61
CA VAL A 545 -52.10 10.12 27.63
C VAL A 545 -51.20 9.44 28.67
N ALA A 546 -50.27 10.17 29.28
CA ALA A 546 -49.33 9.69 30.29
C ALA A 546 -49.72 10.04 31.75
N VAL A 547 -50.90 10.66 31.94
CA VAL A 547 -51.59 10.86 33.22
C VAL A 547 -52.89 10.07 33.17
#